data_AF-A0A165JN72-F1
#
_entry.id   AF-A0A165JN72-F1
#
_cell.length_a   1.000
_cell.length_b   1.000
_cell.length_c   1.000
_cell.angle_alpha   90.00
_cell.angle_beta   90.00
_cell.angle_gamma   90.00
#
_symmetry.space_group_name_H-M   'P 1'
#
loop_
_entity.id
_entity.type
_entity.pdbx_description
1 polymer ?
#
loop_
_entity_poly.entity_id
_entity_poly.type
_entity_poly.pdbx_seq_one_letter_code
_entity_poly.pdbx_strand_id
1 'polypeptide(L)'
;LENKPTSTFWGTLARALEKHCRDAAKGSTFMAQTLSTGYPRFLRLFHEFFAKISVHTDTVYAQQQQSPETIVTLRSISHFESLYLSRVSGRLNEAAASALANVSRGAPPGAADGVAVARAYVNELDAARFDPLLVRSVARVVGSAMDNLAIRVDGYVIKDRSATTLLGPLATPQQNLNAQMASFLYHCEGRMIALEKDYPENTAVIFSQGVKNLRAIYMKAVEPLLQSIRREISAILARLHRVALGKGLDGAMGGMGGGASPYMKELCDKLAFIRAEPLAKFQVGDLLNEWVAAIVRHVIRTFVLHVSIARPLGECGKLQLTSDMTELEFALDAFMKDPAPLSAGGVKKSPKPLKLLDAVGEEYRMLRALRPLLFLENSQLASPMAQGVPPLVVLHHIFVRSPMPLPHTLHGWHEAEYVKWVEEHTPAEAWTLVEGGLSHWEKLHDSTDHDGAQEYIDLAREVLAQARASFSR
;
A
#
# COMPACT_ATOMS: atom_id res chain seq x y z
N LEU A 1 -8.86 34.08 -43.25
CA LEU A 1 -8.46 32.75 -43.80
C LEU A 1 -9.32 32.30 -44.99
N GLU A 2 -10.37 33.04 -45.40
CA GLU A 2 -11.43 32.50 -46.28
C GLU A 2 -11.30 32.75 -47.80
N ASN A 3 -10.28 33.46 -48.31
CA ASN A 3 -10.19 33.82 -49.75
C ASN A 3 -8.93 33.31 -50.47
N LYS A 4 -8.34 32.18 -50.04
CA LYS A 4 -7.24 31.53 -50.78
C LYS A 4 -7.79 30.34 -51.58
N PRO A 5 -7.45 30.19 -52.89
CA PRO A 5 -7.86 29.03 -53.70
C PRO A 5 -7.54 27.68 -53.04
N THR A 6 -6.42 27.63 -52.33
CA THR A 6 -5.98 26.47 -51.54
C THR A 6 -6.98 26.09 -50.45
N SER A 7 -7.54 27.08 -49.73
CA SER A 7 -8.53 26.85 -48.69
C SER A 7 -9.84 26.32 -49.29
N THR A 8 -10.28 26.88 -50.42
CA THR A 8 -11.47 26.41 -51.15
C THR A 8 -11.30 24.98 -51.67
N PHE A 9 -10.12 24.64 -52.19
CA PHE A 9 -9.79 23.28 -52.63
C PHE A 9 -9.88 22.28 -51.47
N TRP A 10 -9.13 22.49 -50.39
CA TRP A 10 -9.11 21.56 -49.24
C TRP A 10 -10.47 21.45 -48.56
N GLY A 11 -11.21 22.55 -48.45
CA GLY A 11 -12.57 22.55 -47.91
C GLY A 11 -13.58 21.82 -48.81
N THR A 12 -13.40 21.84 -50.12
CA THR A 12 -14.27 21.10 -51.06
C THR A 12 -13.91 19.61 -51.09
N LEU A 13 -12.61 19.29 -51.10
CA LEU A 13 -12.11 17.92 -51.02
C LEU A 13 -12.61 17.24 -49.72
N ALA A 14 -12.44 17.89 -48.58
CA ALA A 14 -12.88 17.33 -47.30
C ALA A 14 -14.39 17.11 -47.23
N ARG A 15 -15.21 18.04 -47.75
CA ARG A 15 -16.67 17.86 -47.80
C ARG A 15 -17.09 16.71 -48.72
N ALA A 16 -16.46 16.60 -49.89
CA ALA A 16 -16.72 15.50 -50.81
C ALA A 16 -16.31 14.15 -50.18
N LEU A 17 -15.12 14.09 -49.59
CA LEU A 17 -14.59 12.90 -48.93
C LEU A 17 -15.49 12.48 -47.76
N GLU A 18 -15.91 13.42 -46.91
CA GLU A 18 -16.82 13.14 -45.79
C GLU A 18 -18.15 12.56 -46.27
N LYS A 19 -18.77 13.19 -47.28
CA LYS A 19 -20.04 12.71 -47.86
C LYS A 19 -19.89 11.28 -48.37
N HIS A 20 -18.87 11.02 -49.20
CA HIS A 20 -18.67 9.70 -49.78
C HIS A 20 -18.27 8.65 -48.74
N CYS A 21 -17.48 9.00 -47.71
CA CYS A 21 -17.17 8.08 -46.62
C CYS A 21 -18.43 7.67 -45.83
N ARG A 22 -19.32 8.63 -45.52
CA ARG A 22 -20.58 8.35 -44.83
C ARG A 22 -21.55 7.53 -45.69
N ASP A 23 -21.70 7.89 -46.96
CA ASP A 23 -22.59 7.18 -47.89
C ASP A 23 -22.09 5.75 -48.13
N ALA A 24 -20.78 5.55 -48.30
CA ALA A 24 -20.18 4.23 -48.44
C ALA A 24 -20.34 3.36 -47.18
N ALA A 25 -20.17 3.94 -45.99
CA ALA A 25 -20.37 3.24 -44.73
C ALA A 25 -21.84 2.79 -44.53
N LYS A 26 -22.80 3.59 -45.01
CA LYS A 26 -24.24 3.24 -44.94
C LYS A 26 -24.65 2.25 -46.03
N GLY A 27 -24.13 2.41 -47.24
CA GLY A 27 -24.51 1.61 -48.40
C GLY A 27 -23.84 0.24 -48.47
N SER A 28 -22.72 0.03 -47.76
CA SER A 28 -21.98 -1.24 -47.79
C SER A 28 -21.42 -1.63 -46.42
N THR A 29 -22.00 -2.69 -45.83
CA THR A 29 -21.51 -3.31 -44.60
C THR A 29 -20.06 -3.78 -44.74
N PHE A 30 -19.67 -4.29 -45.91
CA PHE A 30 -18.30 -4.70 -46.20
C PHE A 30 -17.32 -3.52 -46.10
N MET A 31 -17.64 -2.38 -46.73
CA MET A 31 -16.80 -1.18 -46.64
C MET A 31 -16.74 -0.63 -45.22
N ALA A 32 -17.90 -0.57 -44.55
CA ALA A 32 -17.99 -0.14 -43.16
C ALA A 32 -17.09 -0.98 -42.26
N GLN A 33 -17.14 -2.31 -42.35
CA GLN A 33 -16.32 -3.22 -41.55
C GLN A 33 -14.84 -3.15 -41.92
N THR A 34 -14.51 -3.16 -43.21
CA THR A 34 -13.12 -3.19 -43.69
C THR A 34 -12.37 -1.91 -43.31
N LEU A 35 -12.96 -0.74 -43.58
CA LEU A 35 -12.31 0.56 -43.33
C LEU A 35 -12.25 0.93 -41.85
N SER A 36 -13.20 0.47 -41.04
CA SER A 36 -13.15 0.69 -39.59
C SER A 36 -12.20 -0.29 -38.87
N THR A 37 -12.19 -1.57 -39.25
CA THR A 37 -11.25 -2.55 -38.67
C THR A 37 -9.82 -2.26 -39.11
N GLY A 38 -9.64 -1.85 -40.36
CA GLY A 38 -8.37 -1.43 -40.93
C GLY A 38 -8.06 0.05 -40.73
N TYR A 39 -8.78 0.78 -39.88
CA TYR A 39 -8.65 2.24 -39.77
C TYR A 39 -7.19 2.72 -39.54
N PRO A 40 -6.38 2.11 -38.66
CA PRO A 40 -4.96 2.48 -38.53
C PRO A 40 -4.18 2.39 -39.85
N ARG A 41 -4.44 1.35 -40.67
CA ARG A 41 -3.80 1.21 -41.99
C ARG A 41 -4.34 2.24 -42.98
N PHE A 42 -5.64 2.51 -42.93
CA PHE A 42 -6.27 3.55 -43.74
C PHE A 42 -5.69 4.94 -43.43
N LEU A 43 -5.49 5.26 -42.15
CA LEU A 43 -4.89 6.51 -41.70
C LEU A 43 -3.43 6.64 -42.17
N ARG A 44 -2.65 5.56 -42.20
CA ARG A 44 -1.28 5.57 -42.75
C ARG A 44 -1.25 5.96 -44.23
N LEU A 45 -2.26 5.61 -45.02
CA LEU A 45 -2.34 6.06 -46.41
C LEU A 45 -2.49 7.59 -46.50
N PHE A 46 -3.20 8.23 -45.57
CA PHE A 46 -3.25 9.69 -45.49
C PHE A 46 -1.90 10.27 -45.07
N HIS A 47 -1.18 9.64 -44.15
CA HIS A 47 0.17 10.07 -43.79
C HIS A 47 1.11 10.03 -45.01
N GLU A 48 1.10 8.93 -45.76
CA GLU A 48 1.88 8.79 -47.00
C GLU A 48 1.47 9.82 -48.06
N PHE A 49 0.18 10.10 -48.18
CA PHE A 49 -0.32 11.15 -49.06
C PHE A 49 0.22 12.53 -48.65
N PHE A 50 0.08 12.92 -47.39
CA PHE A 50 0.59 14.20 -46.89
C PHE A 50 2.11 14.31 -47.00
N ALA A 51 2.84 13.23 -46.78
CA ALA A 51 4.29 13.19 -46.93
C ALA A 51 4.75 13.39 -48.39
N LYS A 52 3.99 12.86 -49.37
CA LYS A 52 4.30 13.05 -50.80
C LYS A 52 4.01 14.46 -51.28
N ILE A 53 2.94 15.08 -50.79
CA ILE A 53 2.54 16.42 -51.25
C ILE A 53 3.24 17.54 -50.48
N SER A 54 3.78 17.30 -49.28
CA SER A 54 4.43 18.34 -48.46
C SER A 54 5.64 18.99 -49.13
N VAL A 55 6.24 18.36 -50.15
CA VAL A 55 7.30 18.95 -50.99
C VAL A 55 6.75 20.07 -51.89
N HIS A 56 5.44 20.03 -52.18
CA HIS A 56 4.75 20.91 -53.11
C HIS A 56 3.70 21.82 -52.44
N THR A 57 3.37 21.56 -51.18
CA THR A 57 2.34 22.29 -50.43
C THR A 57 2.79 22.63 -49.01
N ASP A 58 2.28 23.73 -48.45
CA ASP A 58 2.52 24.14 -47.05
C ASP A 58 1.86 23.21 -46.00
N THR A 59 1.47 21.99 -46.39
CA THR A 59 0.83 21.01 -45.52
C THR A 59 1.86 20.35 -44.62
N VAL A 60 1.81 20.67 -43.33
CA VAL A 60 2.62 20.02 -42.30
C VAL A 60 1.78 18.93 -41.63
N TYR A 61 2.32 17.71 -41.60
CA TYR A 61 1.75 16.62 -40.82
C TYR A 61 2.84 15.91 -40.02
N ALA A 62 3.21 16.51 -38.90
CA ALA A 62 4.23 16.01 -38.00
C ALA A 62 3.65 15.78 -36.59
N GLN A 63 4.40 15.05 -35.77
CA GLN A 63 4.00 14.74 -34.40
C GLN A 63 3.84 16.00 -33.51
N GLN A 64 4.55 17.07 -33.86
CA GLN A 64 4.57 18.34 -33.11
C GLN A 64 3.67 19.43 -33.73
N GLN A 65 3.36 19.34 -35.04
CA GLN A 65 2.64 20.39 -35.76
C GLN A 65 1.79 19.79 -36.86
N GLN A 66 0.55 20.28 -36.97
CA GLN A 66 -0.42 19.85 -37.98
C GLN A 66 -1.02 21.09 -38.65
N SER A 67 -0.99 21.10 -39.98
CA SER A 67 -1.60 22.17 -40.77
C SER A 67 -3.14 22.09 -40.74
N PRO A 68 -3.84 23.25 -40.79
CA PRO A 68 -5.30 23.28 -40.84
C PRO A 68 -5.89 22.41 -41.96
N GLU A 69 -5.24 22.38 -43.12
CA GLU A 69 -5.63 21.60 -44.31
C GLU A 69 -5.61 20.09 -44.03
N THR A 70 -4.57 19.62 -43.35
CA THR A 70 -4.47 18.22 -42.94
C THR A 70 -5.55 17.87 -41.92
N ILE A 71 -5.78 18.73 -40.93
CA ILE A 71 -6.81 18.50 -39.89
C ILE A 71 -8.21 18.39 -40.52
N VAL A 72 -8.55 19.31 -41.44
CA VAL A 72 -9.86 19.30 -42.12
C VAL A 72 -10.05 18.04 -42.97
N THR A 73 -9.00 17.59 -43.64
CA THR A 73 -9.02 16.35 -44.43
C THR A 73 -9.15 15.12 -43.53
N LEU A 74 -8.40 15.03 -42.43
CA LEU A 74 -8.52 13.89 -41.49
C LEU A 74 -9.88 13.87 -40.77
N ARG A 75 -10.49 15.03 -40.49
CA ARG A 75 -11.85 15.11 -39.97
C ARG A 75 -12.88 14.51 -40.91
N SER A 76 -12.65 14.57 -42.22
CA SER A 76 -13.59 14.00 -43.20
C SER A 76 -13.72 12.47 -43.08
N ILE A 77 -12.70 11.79 -42.57
CA ILE A 77 -12.71 10.33 -42.33
C ILE A 77 -13.05 9.95 -40.88
N SER A 78 -13.42 10.92 -40.03
CA SER A 78 -13.72 10.72 -38.60
C SER A 78 -14.84 9.72 -38.33
N HIS A 79 -15.75 9.49 -39.28
CA HIS A 79 -16.79 8.47 -39.15
C HIS A 79 -16.19 7.06 -38.96
N PHE A 80 -15.15 6.72 -39.71
CA PHE A 80 -14.47 5.44 -39.57
C PHE A 80 -13.61 5.37 -38.30
N GLU A 81 -13.06 6.50 -37.86
CA GLU A 81 -12.38 6.60 -36.55
C GLU A 81 -13.36 6.27 -35.42
N SER A 82 -14.55 6.87 -35.40
CA SER A 82 -15.57 6.59 -34.38
C SER A 82 -16.00 5.12 -34.37
N LEU A 83 -16.16 4.51 -35.55
CA LEU A 83 -16.47 3.08 -35.68
C LEU A 83 -15.30 2.18 -35.22
N TYR A 84 -14.07 2.60 -35.44
CA TYR A 84 -12.87 1.93 -34.93
C TYR A 84 -12.81 2.03 -33.40
N LEU A 85 -12.94 3.22 -32.83
CA LEU A 85 -12.91 3.46 -31.38
C LEU A 85 -14.05 2.70 -30.65
N SER A 86 -15.25 2.62 -31.24
CA SER A 86 -16.34 1.81 -30.70
C SER A 86 -15.99 0.33 -30.65
N ARG A 87 -15.26 -0.20 -31.65
CA ARG A 87 -14.78 -1.59 -31.63
C ARG A 87 -13.67 -1.81 -30.62
N VAL A 88 -12.72 -0.88 -30.52
CA VAL A 88 -11.69 -0.92 -29.48
C VAL A 88 -12.35 -0.99 -28.11
N SER A 89 -13.29 -0.09 -27.82
CA SER A 89 -14.07 -0.12 -26.57
C SER A 89 -14.77 -1.47 -26.34
N GLY A 90 -15.39 -2.03 -27.38
CA GLY A 90 -16.00 -3.36 -27.33
C GLY A 90 -15.01 -4.47 -26.94
N ARG A 91 -13.87 -4.55 -27.65
CA ARG A 91 -12.82 -5.55 -27.38
C ARG A 91 -12.24 -5.45 -25.98
N LEU A 92 -11.98 -4.22 -25.52
CA LEU A 92 -11.44 -3.98 -24.18
C LEU A 92 -12.44 -4.39 -23.08
N ASN A 93 -13.72 -4.07 -23.27
CA ASN A 93 -14.77 -4.50 -22.34
C ASN A 93 -15.03 -6.00 -22.37
N GLU A 94 -14.85 -6.65 -23.53
CA GLU A 94 -14.95 -8.10 -23.67
C GLU A 94 -13.78 -8.82 -22.99
N ALA A 95 -12.55 -8.32 -23.12
CA ALA A 95 -11.39 -8.84 -22.38
C ALA A 95 -11.62 -8.77 -20.86
N ALA A 96 -12.13 -7.64 -20.36
CA ALA A 96 -12.51 -7.48 -18.97
C ALA A 96 -13.65 -8.42 -18.55
N ALA A 97 -14.69 -8.56 -19.38
CA ALA A 97 -15.83 -9.43 -19.08
C ALA A 97 -15.43 -10.91 -19.07
N SER A 98 -14.55 -11.33 -19.98
CA SER A 98 -14.04 -12.69 -20.06
C SER A 98 -13.26 -13.07 -18.81
N ALA A 99 -12.38 -12.19 -18.32
CA ALA A 99 -11.65 -12.40 -17.06
C ALA A 99 -12.59 -12.54 -15.86
N LEU A 100 -13.71 -11.80 -15.85
CA LEU A 100 -14.66 -11.80 -14.73
C LEU A 100 -15.79 -12.84 -14.87
N ALA A 101 -15.85 -13.60 -15.97
CA ALA A 101 -17.00 -14.44 -16.31
C ALA A 101 -17.31 -15.52 -15.27
N ASN A 102 -16.28 -16.06 -14.61
CA ASN A 102 -16.40 -17.20 -13.70
C ASN A 102 -16.40 -16.82 -12.21
N VAL A 103 -16.42 -15.52 -11.88
CA VAL A 103 -16.39 -15.04 -10.49
C VAL A 103 -17.58 -15.61 -9.70
N SER A 104 -18.79 -15.55 -10.26
CA SER A 104 -20.00 -16.10 -9.64
C SER A 104 -20.00 -17.63 -9.51
N ARG A 105 -19.08 -18.32 -10.21
CA ARG A 105 -18.89 -19.77 -10.11
C ARG A 105 -17.76 -20.15 -9.15
N GLY A 106 -17.24 -19.19 -8.37
CA GLY A 106 -16.17 -19.42 -7.40
C GLY A 106 -14.77 -19.45 -8.00
N ALA A 107 -14.59 -19.02 -9.25
CA ALA A 107 -13.28 -18.89 -9.90
C ALA A 107 -13.01 -17.42 -10.26
N PRO A 108 -12.55 -16.61 -9.30
CA PRO A 108 -12.24 -15.20 -9.56
C PRO A 108 -10.93 -15.04 -10.37
N PRO A 109 -10.75 -13.91 -11.07
CA PRO A 109 -9.54 -13.67 -11.85
C PRO A 109 -8.32 -13.50 -10.94
N GLY A 110 -7.17 -13.98 -11.41
CA GLY A 110 -5.90 -13.86 -10.71
C GLY A 110 -4.91 -12.92 -11.42
N ALA A 111 -3.63 -13.04 -11.04
CA ALA A 111 -2.54 -12.26 -11.61
C ALA A 111 -2.40 -12.41 -13.13
N ALA A 112 -2.54 -13.64 -13.66
CA ALA A 112 -2.42 -13.93 -15.08
C ALA A 112 -3.51 -13.23 -15.91
N ASP A 113 -4.74 -13.17 -15.39
CA ASP A 113 -5.84 -12.47 -16.05
C ASP A 113 -5.62 -10.96 -16.07
N GLY A 114 -5.06 -10.40 -14.98
CA GLY A 114 -4.73 -8.97 -14.89
C GLY A 114 -3.68 -8.58 -15.93
N VAL A 115 -2.68 -9.45 -16.10
CA VAL A 115 -1.68 -9.34 -17.16
C VAL A 115 -2.30 -9.40 -18.56
N ALA A 116 -3.25 -10.32 -18.78
CA ALA A 116 -3.91 -10.49 -20.07
C ALA A 116 -4.78 -9.27 -20.45
N VAL A 117 -5.55 -8.75 -19.49
CA VAL A 117 -6.36 -7.53 -19.68
C VAL A 117 -5.48 -6.32 -19.95
N ALA A 118 -4.42 -6.12 -19.17
CA ALA A 118 -3.46 -5.02 -19.44
C ALA A 118 -2.79 -5.17 -20.81
N ARG A 119 -2.48 -6.40 -21.26
CA ARG A 119 -1.94 -6.64 -22.61
C ARG A 119 -2.93 -6.19 -23.69
N ALA A 120 -4.24 -6.40 -23.49
CA ALA A 120 -5.24 -5.90 -24.42
C ALA A 120 -5.22 -4.36 -24.50
N TYR A 121 -5.10 -3.65 -23.38
CA TYR A 121 -4.95 -2.19 -23.35
C TYR A 121 -3.69 -1.72 -24.07
N VAL A 122 -2.54 -2.33 -23.78
CA VAL A 122 -1.24 -2.02 -24.38
C VAL A 122 -1.29 -2.20 -25.90
N ASN A 123 -1.83 -3.33 -26.38
CA ASN A 123 -1.88 -3.64 -27.80
C ASN A 123 -2.67 -2.59 -28.61
N GLU A 124 -3.76 -2.07 -28.06
CA GLU A 124 -4.57 -1.04 -28.74
C GLU A 124 -3.84 0.32 -28.76
N LEU A 125 -3.16 0.68 -27.66
CA LEU A 125 -2.33 1.89 -27.59
C LEU A 125 -1.17 1.82 -28.60
N ASP A 126 -0.47 0.70 -28.64
CA ASP A 126 0.66 0.49 -29.56
C ASP A 126 0.22 0.49 -31.03
N ALA A 127 -0.96 -0.06 -31.33
CA ALA A 127 -1.53 0.00 -32.68
C ALA A 127 -1.79 1.43 -33.15
N ALA A 128 -2.08 2.36 -32.23
CA ALA A 128 -2.34 3.77 -32.50
C ALA A 128 -1.10 4.68 -32.35
N ARG A 129 0.00 4.18 -31.77
CA ARG A 129 1.19 4.97 -31.39
C ARG A 129 1.84 5.76 -32.51
N PHE A 130 1.70 5.30 -33.76
CA PHE A 130 2.25 5.98 -34.94
C PHE A 130 1.58 7.33 -35.24
N ASP A 131 0.40 7.60 -34.68
CA ASP A 131 -0.37 8.83 -34.95
C ASP A 131 -0.73 9.58 -33.65
N PRO A 132 -0.37 10.87 -33.53
CA PRO A 132 -0.56 11.63 -32.30
C PRO A 132 -2.02 11.96 -31.96
N LEU A 133 -2.93 11.98 -32.93
CA LEU A 133 -4.36 12.22 -32.67
C LEU A 133 -5.06 10.92 -32.28
N LEU A 134 -4.82 9.86 -33.07
CA LEU A 134 -5.41 8.55 -32.85
C LEU A 134 -4.99 7.97 -31.50
N VAL A 135 -3.70 8.07 -31.13
CA VAL A 135 -3.23 7.57 -29.83
C VAL A 135 -3.93 8.26 -28.66
N ARG A 136 -4.25 9.56 -28.77
CA ARG A 136 -5.00 10.30 -27.75
C ARG A 136 -6.47 9.88 -27.70
N SER A 137 -7.08 9.62 -28.86
CA SER A 137 -8.43 9.05 -28.94
C SER A 137 -8.50 7.66 -28.31
N VAL A 138 -7.54 6.77 -28.63
CA VAL A 138 -7.46 5.43 -28.07
C VAL A 138 -7.14 5.46 -26.57
N ALA A 139 -6.23 6.33 -26.13
CA ALA A 139 -5.95 6.55 -24.71
C ALA A 139 -7.20 6.90 -23.89
N ARG A 140 -8.10 7.73 -24.43
CA ARG A 140 -9.37 8.05 -23.78
C ARG A 140 -10.27 6.82 -23.65
N VAL A 141 -10.34 5.98 -24.69
CA VAL A 141 -11.11 4.73 -24.67
C VAL A 141 -10.53 3.74 -23.66
N VAL A 142 -9.20 3.61 -23.61
CA VAL A 142 -8.49 2.76 -22.65
C VAL A 142 -8.71 3.25 -21.21
N GLY A 143 -8.61 4.56 -20.97
CA GLY A 143 -8.95 5.18 -19.68
C GLY A 143 -10.36 4.81 -19.21
N SER A 144 -11.35 5.00 -20.08
CA SER A 144 -12.74 4.64 -19.77
C SER A 144 -12.94 3.13 -19.56
N ALA A 145 -12.22 2.28 -20.31
CA ALA A 145 -12.28 0.84 -20.13
C ALA A 145 -11.69 0.41 -18.76
N MET A 146 -10.63 1.05 -18.29
CA MET A 146 -10.07 0.85 -16.95
C MET A 146 -11.05 1.29 -15.86
N ASP A 147 -11.72 2.43 -16.04
CA ASP A 147 -12.75 2.89 -15.09
C ASP A 147 -13.91 1.90 -14.99
N ASN A 148 -14.39 1.40 -16.13
CA ASN A 148 -15.42 0.37 -16.17
C ASN A 148 -14.97 -0.94 -15.50
N LEU A 149 -13.70 -1.33 -15.68
CA LEU A 149 -13.12 -2.48 -15.01
C LEU A 149 -13.11 -2.28 -13.49
N ALA A 150 -12.62 -1.13 -13.01
CA ALA A 150 -12.60 -0.77 -11.60
C ALA A 150 -13.99 -0.87 -10.96
N ILE A 151 -15.01 -0.30 -11.60
CA ILE A 151 -16.40 -0.32 -11.12
C ILE A 151 -16.92 -1.76 -11.00
N ARG A 152 -16.66 -2.61 -12.02
CA ARG A 152 -17.08 -4.01 -11.99
C ARG A 152 -16.40 -4.79 -10.87
N VAL A 153 -15.09 -4.61 -10.70
CA VAL A 153 -14.35 -5.30 -9.64
C VAL A 153 -14.80 -4.85 -8.25
N ASP A 154 -15.02 -3.54 -8.01
CA ASP A 154 -15.54 -3.05 -6.71
C ASP A 154 -16.91 -3.67 -6.37
N GLY A 155 -17.71 -4.01 -7.37
CA GLY A 155 -18.99 -4.73 -7.20
C GLY A 155 -18.83 -6.17 -6.68
N TYR A 156 -17.68 -6.79 -6.87
CA TYR A 156 -17.37 -8.14 -6.37
C TYR A 156 -16.60 -8.15 -5.04
N VAL A 157 -16.00 -7.02 -4.63
CA VAL A 157 -15.24 -6.93 -3.39
C VAL A 157 -16.17 -7.08 -2.18
N ILE A 158 -15.90 -8.08 -1.35
CA ILE A 158 -16.65 -8.35 -0.13
C ILE A 158 -16.13 -7.46 1.00
N LYS A 159 -17.03 -6.81 1.73
CA LYS A 159 -16.72 -5.77 2.74
C LYS A 159 -17.22 -6.12 4.15
N ASP A 160 -17.80 -7.30 4.32
CA ASP A 160 -18.32 -7.75 5.61
C ASP A 160 -17.20 -8.35 6.49
N ARG A 161 -17.56 -8.78 7.70
CA ARG A 161 -16.62 -9.38 8.66
C ARG A 161 -15.95 -10.66 8.13
N SER A 162 -16.57 -11.37 7.19
CA SER A 162 -16.00 -12.61 6.66
C SER A 162 -14.73 -12.36 5.83
N ALA A 163 -14.58 -11.16 5.27
CA ALA A 163 -13.39 -10.73 4.54
C ALA A 163 -12.20 -10.34 5.44
N THR A 164 -12.43 -10.07 6.74
CA THR A 164 -11.38 -9.57 7.65
C THR A 164 -11.14 -10.42 8.89
N THR A 165 -11.97 -11.44 9.12
CA THR A 165 -11.84 -12.33 10.28
C THR A 165 -10.55 -13.15 10.25
N LEU A 166 -9.82 -13.18 11.36
CA LEU A 166 -8.57 -13.94 11.52
C LEU A 166 -8.78 -15.14 12.46
N LEU A 167 -9.98 -15.70 12.44
CA LEU A 167 -10.41 -16.84 13.24
C LEU A 167 -10.42 -18.11 12.39
N GLY A 168 -10.04 -19.22 13.02
CA GLY A 168 -9.97 -20.52 12.38
C GLY A 168 -8.59 -20.82 11.78
N PRO A 169 -8.40 -22.05 11.26
CA PRO A 169 -7.10 -22.53 10.81
C PRO A 169 -6.75 -22.11 9.37
N LEU A 170 -7.70 -21.60 8.59
CA LEU A 170 -7.53 -21.30 7.15
C LEU A 170 -8.11 -19.92 6.80
N ALA A 171 -7.59 -19.31 5.73
CA ALA A 171 -8.18 -18.10 5.16
C ALA A 171 -9.61 -18.37 4.65
N THR A 172 -10.51 -17.42 4.86
CA THR A 172 -11.91 -17.56 4.44
C THR A 172 -12.04 -17.50 2.90
N PRO A 173 -13.09 -18.11 2.32
CA PRO A 173 -13.37 -17.96 0.89
C PRO A 173 -13.49 -16.49 0.45
N GLN A 174 -14.01 -15.62 1.31
CA GLN A 174 -14.15 -14.19 1.04
C GLN A 174 -12.81 -13.44 1.05
N GLN A 175 -11.87 -13.83 1.94
CA GLN A 175 -10.48 -13.37 1.88
C GLN A 175 -9.81 -13.82 0.58
N ASN A 176 -9.99 -15.08 0.20
CA ASN A 176 -9.43 -15.62 -1.05
C ASN A 176 -9.96 -14.87 -2.28
N LEU A 177 -11.26 -14.54 -2.30
CA LEU A 177 -11.87 -13.75 -3.37
C LEU A 177 -11.25 -12.35 -3.45
N ASN A 178 -11.23 -11.62 -2.34
CA ASN A 178 -10.67 -10.27 -2.30
C ASN A 178 -9.17 -10.26 -2.67
N ALA A 179 -8.41 -11.27 -2.22
CA ALA A 179 -6.99 -11.39 -2.54
C ALA A 179 -6.74 -11.62 -4.05
N GLN A 180 -7.54 -12.47 -4.69
CA GLN A 180 -7.47 -12.70 -6.13
C GLN A 180 -7.86 -11.45 -6.92
N MET A 181 -8.95 -10.77 -6.54
CA MET A 181 -9.37 -9.50 -7.14
C MET A 181 -8.31 -8.41 -7.01
N ALA A 182 -7.70 -8.27 -5.83
CA ALA A 182 -6.63 -7.32 -5.60
C ALA A 182 -5.39 -7.65 -6.45
N SER A 183 -5.02 -8.92 -6.55
CA SER A 183 -3.88 -9.38 -7.37
C SER A 183 -4.13 -9.14 -8.86
N PHE A 184 -5.35 -9.40 -9.33
CA PHE A 184 -5.80 -9.11 -10.70
C PHE A 184 -5.61 -7.62 -11.05
N LEU A 185 -6.13 -6.73 -10.21
CA LEU A 185 -6.01 -5.28 -10.42
C LEU A 185 -4.57 -4.78 -10.28
N TYR A 186 -3.81 -5.27 -9.30
CA TYR A 186 -2.41 -4.90 -9.09
C TYR A 186 -1.55 -5.18 -10.33
N HIS A 187 -1.70 -6.37 -10.92
CA HIS A 187 -0.94 -6.71 -12.13
C HIS A 187 -1.41 -5.96 -13.37
N CYS A 188 -2.69 -5.58 -13.43
CA CYS A 188 -3.19 -4.71 -14.48
C CYS A 188 -2.60 -3.30 -14.34
N GLU A 189 -2.72 -2.69 -13.16
CA GLU A 189 -2.18 -1.37 -12.82
C GLU A 189 -0.68 -1.29 -13.07
N GLY A 190 0.11 -2.23 -12.54
CA GLY A 190 1.57 -2.19 -12.65
C GLY A 190 2.08 -2.20 -14.10
N ARG A 191 1.38 -2.91 -15.01
CA ARG A 191 1.69 -2.88 -16.44
C ARG A 191 1.33 -1.54 -17.09
N MET A 192 0.22 -0.94 -16.68
CA MET A 192 -0.18 0.37 -17.20
C MET A 192 0.74 1.49 -16.69
N ILE A 193 1.21 1.42 -15.43
CA ILE A 193 2.23 2.34 -14.89
C ILE A 193 3.54 2.24 -15.66
N ALA A 194 3.98 1.02 -15.99
CA ALA A 194 5.18 0.84 -16.80
C ALA A 194 5.02 1.52 -18.18
N LEU A 195 3.83 1.41 -18.76
CA LEU A 195 3.49 2.01 -20.06
C LEU A 195 3.46 3.54 -20.03
N GLU A 196 3.08 4.18 -18.90
CA GLU A 196 3.08 5.64 -18.79
C GLU A 196 4.44 6.27 -19.14
N LYS A 197 5.54 5.56 -18.85
CA LYS A 197 6.91 6.01 -19.13
C LYS A 197 7.28 5.96 -20.62
N ASP A 198 6.57 5.16 -21.41
CA ASP A 198 6.85 4.94 -22.85
C ASP A 198 6.12 5.94 -23.76
N TYR A 199 5.20 6.74 -23.21
CA TYR A 199 4.37 7.71 -23.92
C TYR A 199 4.71 9.15 -23.52
N PRO A 200 4.51 10.13 -24.42
CA PRO A 200 4.59 11.54 -24.06
C PRO A 200 3.59 11.90 -22.96
N GLU A 201 3.96 12.83 -22.08
CA GLU A 201 3.16 13.25 -20.92
C GLU A 201 1.72 13.62 -21.30
N ASN A 202 1.54 14.37 -22.38
CA ASN A 202 0.23 14.77 -22.91
C ASN A 202 -0.72 13.60 -23.27
N THR A 203 -0.17 12.42 -23.55
CA THR A 203 -0.93 11.19 -23.83
C THR A 203 -1.08 10.34 -22.58
N ALA A 204 -0.01 10.19 -21.79
CA ALA A 204 -0.02 9.41 -20.54
C ALA A 204 -1.05 9.95 -19.54
N VAL A 205 -1.14 11.28 -19.39
CA VAL A 205 -2.09 11.93 -18.48
C VAL A 205 -3.55 11.54 -18.79
N ILE A 206 -3.90 11.27 -20.05
CA ILE A 206 -5.27 10.94 -20.48
C ILE A 206 -5.79 9.66 -19.82
N PHE A 207 -4.94 8.65 -19.64
CA PHE A 207 -5.34 7.37 -19.05
C PHE A 207 -4.84 7.17 -17.61
N SER A 208 -3.97 8.05 -17.11
CA SER A 208 -3.43 8.01 -15.74
C SER A 208 -4.49 7.99 -14.64
N GLN A 209 -5.63 8.66 -14.85
CA GLN A 209 -6.73 8.63 -13.88
C GLN A 209 -7.33 7.22 -13.76
N GLY A 210 -7.47 6.50 -14.87
CA GLY A 210 -7.93 5.12 -14.86
C GLY A 210 -6.97 4.21 -14.09
N VAL A 211 -5.65 4.40 -14.26
CA VAL A 211 -4.62 3.67 -13.49
C VAL A 211 -4.77 3.93 -11.98
N LYS A 212 -4.94 5.19 -11.58
CA LYS A 212 -5.19 5.56 -10.17
C LYS A 212 -6.48 4.94 -9.63
N ASN A 213 -7.52 4.83 -10.45
CA ASN A 213 -8.78 4.22 -10.06
C ASN A 213 -8.63 2.71 -9.84
N LEU A 214 -7.89 1.99 -10.71
CA LEU A 214 -7.54 0.57 -10.47
C LEU A 214 -6.84 0.42 -9.11
N ARG A 215 -5.88 1.32 -8.81
CA ARG A 215 -5.17 1.34 -7.53
C ARG A 215 -6.08 1.52 -6.33
N ALA A 216 -6.97 2.51 -6.40
CA ALA A 216 -7.89 2.81 -5.32
C ALA A 216 -8.78 1.60 -4.98
N ILE A 217 -9.26 0.86 -5.99
CA ILE A 217 -10.13 -0.29 -5.77
C ILE A 217 -9.40 -1.48 -5.13
N TYR A 218 -8.18 -1.82 -5.58
CA TYR A 218 -7.49 -2.93 -4.90
C TYR A 218 -7.05 -2.57 -3.48
N MET A 219 -6.62 -1.32 -3.24
CA MET A 219 -6.29 -0.87 -1.88
C MET A 219 -7.52 -0.92 -0.96
N LYS A 220 -8.70 -0.57 -1.47
CA LYS A 220 -9.99 -0.70 -0.75
C LYS A 220 -10.33 -2.15 -0.38
N ALA A 221 -9.88 -3.14 -1.17
CA ALA A 221 -10.07 -4.56 -0.85
C ALA A 221 -9.05 -5.08 0.18
N VAL A 222 -7.84 -4.52 0.21
CA VAL A 222 -6.71 -4.97 1.04
C VAL A 222 -6.71 -4.32 2.42
N GLU A 223 -6.86 -2.99 2.49
CA GLU A 223 -6.62 -2.21 3.70
C GLU A 223 -7.45 -2.68 4.92
N PRO A 224 -8.74 -3.06 4.79
CA PRO A 224 -9.53 -3.56 5.92
C PRO A 224 -8.92 -4.83 6.56
N LEU A 225 -8.32 -5.71 5.75
CA LEU A 225 -7.65 -6.91 6.26
C LEU A 225 -6.35 -6.55 6.98
N LEU A 226 -5.54 -5.64 6.42
CA LEU A 226 -4.32 -5.17 7.07
C LEU A 226 -4.62 -4.46 8.41
N GLN A 227 -5.68 -3.67 8.48
CA GLN A 227 -6.14 -3.04 9.71
C GLN A 227 -6.61 -4.08 10.75
N SER A 228 -7.34 -5.12 10.31
CA SER A 228 -7.74 -6.23 11.17
C SER A 228 -6.53 -6.96 11.76
N ILE A 229 -5.50 -7.21 10.93
CA ILE A 229 -4.22 -7.80 11.35
C ILE A 229 -3.55 -6.94 12.44
N ARG A 230 -3.38 -5.63 12.20
CA ARG A 230 -2.76 -4.72 13.18
C ARG A 230 -3.52 -4.73 14.51
N ARG A 231 -4.85 -4.66 14.45
CA ARG A 231 -5.72 -4.66 15.65
C ARG A 231 -5.61 -5.96 16.45
N GLU A 232 -5.63 -7.11 15.78
CA GLU A 232 -5.52 -8.42 16.44
C GLU A 232 -4.14 -8.57 17.12
N ILE A 233 -3.08 -8.17 16.44
CA ILE A 233 -1.71 -8.16 16.98
C ILE A 233 -1.63 -7.27 18.23
N SER A 234 -2.11 -6.03 18.16
CA SER A 234 -2.11 -5.11 19.30
C SER A 234 -2.92 -5.68 20.48
N ALA A 235 -4.05 -6.35 20.21
CA ALA A 235 -4.87 -6.97 21.25
C ALA A 235 -4.18 -8.17 21.92
N ILE A 236 -3.38 -8.95 21.20
CA ILE A 236 -2.56 -10.02 21.77
C ILE A 236 -1.43 -9.42 22.62
N LEU A 237 -0.72 -8.41 22.10
CA LEU A 237 0.37 -7.73 22.79
C LEU A 237 -0.08 -7.07 24.10
N ALA A 238 -1.26 -6.48 24.14
CA ALA A 238 -1.82 -5.89 25.36
C ALA A 238 -2.03 -6.91 26.50
N ARG A 239 -2.09 -8.21 26.20
CA ARG A 239 -2.20 -9.27 27.23
C ARG A 239 -0.92 -9.43 28.05
N LEU A 240 0.19 -8.79 27.65
CA LEU A 240 1.41 -8.67 28.45
C LEU A 240 1.09 -8.20 29.88
N HIS A 241 0.18 -7.23 30.03
CA HIS A 241 -0.19 -6.66 31.34
C HIS A 241 -0.99 -7.62 32.24
N ARG A 242 -1.42 -8.77 31.71
CA ARG A 242 -2.05 -9.85 32.50
C ARG A 242 -1.02 -10.83 33.07
N VAL A 243 0.23 -10.77 32.61
CA VAL A 243 1.32 -11.60 33.10
C VAL A 243 1.82 -11.01 34.42
N ALA A 244 2.00 -11.86 35.44
CA ALA A 244 2.44 -11.43 36.77
C ALA A 244 3.96 -11.13 36.80
N LEU A 245 4.38 -10.05 36.13
CA LEU A 245 5.79 -9.65 35.99
C LEU A 245 6.44 -9.16 37.29
N GLY A 246 5.65 -8.84 38.32
CA GLY A 246 6.13 -8.36 39.62
C GLY A 246 6.30 -9.43 40.70
N LYS A 247 5.92 -10.70 40.45
CA LYS A 247 6.02 -11.76 41.47
C LYS A 247 7.43 -12.36 41.53
N GLY A 248 7.93 -12.58 42.75
CA GLY A 248 9.20 -13.26 43.02
C GLY A 248 9.14 -14.78 42.81
N LEU A 249 10.29 -15.47 42.98
CA LEU A 249 10.48 -16.91 42.73
C LEU A 249 9.42 -17.80 43.40
N ASP A 250 8.93 -17.43 44.59
CA ASP A 250 8.06 -18.27 45.42
C ASP A 250 6.62 -18.43 44.87
N GLY A 251 6.21 -17.57 43.93
CA GLY A 251 4.91 -17.67 43.26
C GLY A 251 4.93 -18.44 41.94
N ALA A 252 6.11 -18.86 41.47
CA ALA A 252 6.31 -19.47 40.17
C ALA A 252 6.33 -21.00 40.27
N MET A 253 5.20 -21.61 40.66
CA MET A 253 4.95 -23.01 40.32
C MET A 253 4.74 -23.10 38.80
N GLY A 254 5.84 -23.21 38.03
CA GLY A 254 5.77 -23.66 36.63
C GLY A 254 6.55 -22.90 35.56
N GLY A 255 7.62 -22.16 35.87
CA GLY A 255 8.46 -21.61 34.80
C GLY A 255 9.63 -20.77 35.29
N MET A 256 10.77 -21.39 35.55
CA MET A 256 12.05 -20.66 35.49
C MET A 256 12.15 -20.02 34.11
N GLY A 257 12.63 -18.76 34.04
CA GLY A 257 12.67 -17.90 32.86
C GLY A 257 13.40 -18.48 31.63
N GLY A 258 12.79 -19.47 30.99
CA GLY A 258 13.32 -20.13 29.79
C GLY A 258 12.25 -20.50 28.76
N GLY A 259 10.96 -20.27 29.05
CA GLY A 259 9.87 -20.46 28.09
C GLY A 259 9.26 -19.13 27.66
N ALA A 260 8.67 -19.08 26.46
CA ALA A 260 7.90 -17.93 25.99
C ALA A 260 6.61 -17.78 26.82
N SER A 261 6.26 -16.53 27.14
CA SER A 261 4.99 -16.20 27.80
C SER A 261 3.79 -16.66 26.95
N PRO A 262 2.63 -16.98 27.56
CA PRO A 262 1.46 -17.45 26.82
C PRO A 262 1.00 -16.52 25.70
N TYR A 263 1.02 -15.20 25.93
CA TYR A 263 0.68 -14.21 24.90
C TYR A 263 1.72 -14.16 23.77
N MET A 264 2.99 -14.42 24.07
CA MET A 264 4.06 -14.43 23.08
C MET A 264 3.93 -15.65 22.18
N LYS A 265 3.63 -16.82 22.75
CA LYS A 265 3.30 -18.02 21.96
C LYS A 265 2.10 -17.80 21.04
N GLU A 266 1.03 -17.21 21.58
CA GLU A 266 -0.16 -16.86 20.78
C GLU A 266 0.18 -15.87 19.65
N LEU A 267 1.03 -14.88 19.91
CA LEU A 267 1.50 -13.94 18.89
C LEU A 267 2.29 -14.64 17.79
N CYS A 268 3.21 -15.54 18.15
CA CYS A 268 4.00 -16.31 17.20
C CYS A 268 3.11 -17.18 16.30
N ASP A 269 2.16 -17.91 16.90
CA ASP A 269 1.19 -18.73 16.18
C ASP A 269 0.33 -17.85 15.25
N LYS A 270 -0.10 -16.68 15.72
CA LYS A 270 -0.90 -15.73 14.92
C LYS A 270 -0.10 -15.16 13.76
N LEU A 271 1.16 -14.77 13.96
CA LEU A 271 2.03 -14.28 12.89
C LEU A 271 2.28 -15.36 11.83
N ALA A 272 2.56 -16.59 12.26
CA ALA A 272 2.71 -17.73 11.36
C ALA A 272 1.45 -17.97 10.52
N PHE A 273 0.27 -17.97 11.16
CA PHE A 273 -1.02 -18.06 10.48
C PHE A 273 -1.21 -16.93 9.47
N ILE A 274 -1.02 -15.66 9.87
CA ILE A 274 -1.19 -14.49 8.99
C ILE A 274 -0.30 -14.62 7.74
N ARG A 275 0.94 -15.08 7.90
CA ARG A 275 1.89 -15.24 6.80
C ARG A 275 1.50 -16.36 5.84
N ALA A 276 1.09 -17.51 6.38
CA ALA A 276 0.83 -18.72 5.61
C ALA A 276 -0.57 -18.75 4.98
N GLU A 277 -1.54 -18.08 5.59
CA GLU A 277 -2.93 -18.11 5.15
C GLU A 277 -3.35 -16.83 4.43
N PRO A 278 -3.82 -15.75 5.09
CA PRO A 278 -4.39 -14.60 4.39
C PRO A 278 -3.39 -13.89 3.47
N LEU A 279 -2.15 -13.66 3.91
CA LEU A 279 -1.15 -12.95 3.09
C LEU A 279 -0.65 -13.79 1.90
N ALA A 280 -0.58 -15.11 2.05
CA ALA A 280 -0.13 -16.00 0.98
C ALA A 280 -1.09 -16.05 -0.23
N LYS A 281 -2.34 -15.59 -0.08
CA LYS A 281 -3.32 -15.56 -1.18
C LYS A 281 -3.09 -14.39 -2.14
N PHE A 282 -2.30 -13.39 -1.74
CA PHE A 282 -2.01 -12.22 -2.56
C PHE A 282 -0.80 -12.47 -3.45
N GLN A 283 -1.00 -12.33 -4.76
CA GLN A 283 0.06 -12.34 -5.76
C GLN A 283 0.34 -10.90 -6.17
N VAL A 284 1.02 -10.15 -5.31
CA VAL A 284 1.29 -8.71 -5.50
C VAL A 284 2.78 -8.36 -5.52
N GLY A 285 3.66 -9.35 -5.75
CA GLY A 285 5.11 -9.14 -5.86
C GLY A 285 5.70 -8.36 -4.68
N ASP A 286 6.49 -7.33 -4.97
CA ASP A 286 7.22 -6.55 -3.96
C ASP A 286 6.31 -5.82 -2.95
N LEU A 287 5.06 -5.51 -3.31
CA LEU A 287 4.11 -4.87 -2.41
C LEU A 287 3.81 -5.75 -1.17
N LEU A 288 3.88 -7.07 -1.31
CA LEU A 288 3.72 -7.98 -0.18
C LEU A 288 4.85 -7.78 0.86
N ASN A 289 6.08 -7.55 0.39
CA ASN A 289 7.22 -7.31 1.26
C ASN A 289 7.07 -5.99 2.01
N GLU A 290 6.49 -4.96 1.38
CA GLU A 290 6.17 -3.69 2.03
C GLU A 290 5.13 -3.88 3.14
N TRP A 291 4.08 -4.67 2.90
CA TRP A 291 3.07 -4.97 3.91
C TRP A 291 3.66 -5.75 5.09
N VAL A 292 4.46 -6.78 4.81
CA VAL A 292 5.15 -7.58 5.82
C VAL A 292 6.07 -6.69 6.67
N ALA A 293 6.89 -5.85 6.05
CA ALA A 293 7.76 -4.92 6.76
C ALA A 293 6.96 -3.92 7.62
N ALA A 294 5.82 -3.42 7.11
CA ALA A 294 4.94 -2.53 7.87
C ALA A 294 4.30 -3.22 9.09
N ILE A 295 3.89 -4.49 8.96
CA ILE A 295 3.37 -5.29 10.08
C ILE A 295 4.48 -5.52 11.13
N VAL A 296 5.71 -5.84 10.70
CA VAL A 296 6.85 -6.03 11.61
C VAL A 296 7.16 -4.75 12.38
N ARG A 297 7.20 -3.59 11.70
CA ARG A 297 7.37 -2.28 12.34
C ARG A 297 6.29 -2.03 13.39
N HIS A 298 5.04 -2.32 13.05
CA HIS A 298 3.90 -2.21 13.98
C HIS A 298 4.10 -3.09 15.21
N VAL A 299 4.36 -4.40 15.01
CA VAL A 299 4.57 -5.36 16.11
C VAL A 299 5.66 -4.88 17.07
N ILE A 300 6.82 -4.47 16.55
CA ILE A 300 7.95 -4.04 17.39
C ILE A 300 7.59 -2.78 18.18
N ARG A 301 7.04 -1.75 17.52
CA ARG A 301 6.67 -0.49 18.17
C ARG A 301 5.64 -0.71 19.27
N THR A 302 4.56 -1.44 18.96
CA THR A 302 3.50 -1.76 19.93
C THR A 302 4.04 -2.60 21.09
N PHE A 303 4.90 -3.60 20.83
CA PHE A 303 5.52 -4.41 21.87
C PHE A 303 6.41 -3.57 22.79
N VAL A 304 7.30 -2.75 22.24
CA VAL A 304 8.19 -1.87 23.01
C VAL A 304 7.39 -0.91 23.89
N LEU A 305 6.30 -0.33 23.36
CA LEU A 305 5.42 0.54 24.13
C LEU A 305 4.74 -0.21 25.29
N HIS A 306 4.19 -1.40 25.06
CA HIS A 306 3.60 -2.21 26.14
C HIS A 306 4.62 -2.61 27.20
N VAL A 307 5.83 -3.01 26.80
CA VAL A 307 6.91 -3.34 27.75
C VAL A 307 7.29 -2.11 28.59
N SER A 308 7.37 -0.93 27.97
CA SER A 308 7.81 0.29 28.64
C SER A 308 6.92 0.74 29.79
N ILE A 309 5.62 0.39 29.74
CA ILE A 309 4.63 0.71 30.78
C ILE A 309 4.26 -0.49 31.65
N ALA A 310 4.97 -1.62 31.54
CA ALA A 310 4.67 -2.83 32.28
C ALA A 310 4.96 -2.65 33.78
N ARG A 311 3.90 -2.64 34.60
CA ARG A 311 4.00 -2.48 36.07
C ARG A 311 3.02 -3.44 36.75
N PRO A 312 3.39 -4.09 37.88
CA PRO A 312 4.71 -4.11 38.53
C PRO A 312 5.74 -4.95 37.77
N LEU A 313 7.03 -4.55 37.84
CA LEU A 313 8.14 -5.22 37.16
C LEU A 313 9.24 -5.62 38.18
N GLY A 314 9.41 -6.92 38.39
CA GLY A 314 10.49 -7.49 39.22
C GLY A 314 11.63 -8.11 38.38
N GLU A 315 12.69 -8.58 39.04
CA GLU A 315 13.86 -9.21 38.38
C GLU A 315 13.47 -10.43 37.51
N CYS A 316 12.59 -11.30 38.02
CA CYS A 316 12.04 -12.41 37.24
C CYS A 316 11.25 -11.94 36.02
N GLY A 317 10.49 -10.85 36.15
CA GLY A 317 9.75 -10.23 35.05
C GLY A 317 10.69 -9.67 33.98
N LYS A 318 11.79 -9.02 34.37
CA LYS A 318 12.82 -8.55 33.44
C LYS A 318 13.42 -9.72 32.64
N LEU A 319 13.78 -10.82 33.30
CA LEU A 319 14.28 -12.02 32.63
C LEU A 319 13.24 -12.63 31.69
N GLN A 320 11.97 -12.72 32.11
CA GLN A 320 10.88 -13.20 31.25
C GLN A 320 10.73 -12.34 30.00
N LEU A 321 10.79 -11.01 30.13
CA LEU A 321 10.75 -10.09 28.99
C LEU A 321 11.93 -10.28 28.03
N THR A 322 13.13 -10.59 28.54
CA THR A 322 14.27 -10.91 27.65
C THR A 322 14.08 -12.21 26.86
N SER A 323 13.43 -13.21 27.46
CA SER A 323 13.01 -14.44 26.78
C SER A 323 11.98 -14.13 25.70
N ASP A 324 10.94 -13.37 26.05
CA ASP A 324 9.88 -12.97 25.11
C ASP A 324 10.41 -12.11 23.94
N MET A 325 11.38 -11.22 24.19
CA MET A 325 12.07 -10.47 23.12
C MET A 325 12.83 -11.38 22.16
N THR A 326 13.42 -12.46 22.67
CA THR A 326 14.17 -13.42 21.85
C THR A 326 13.23 -14.25 20.98
N GLU A 327 12.12 -14.72 21.55
CA GLU A 327 11.08 -15.41 20.80
C GLU A 327 10.47 -14.51 19.72
N LEU A 328 10.18 -13.24 20.07
CA LEU A 328 9.68 -12.25 19.13
C LEU A 328 10.65 -12.03 17.97
N GLU A 329 11.95 -11.88 18.24
CA GLU A 329 12.97 -11.74 17.19
C GLU A 329 12.98 -12.92 16.23
N PHE A 330 12.89 -14.16 16.74
CA PHE A 330 12.80 -15.35 15.90
C PHE A 330 11.51 -15.40 15.08
N ALA A 331 10.38 -15.07 15.69
CA ALA A 331 9.08 -15.06 15.00
C ALA A 331 9.04 -14.00 13.89
N LEU A 332 9.59 -12.81 14.12
CA LEU A 332 9.67 -11.74 13.11
C LEU A 332 10.61 -12.11 11.97
N ASP A 333 11.76 -12.71 12.26
CA ASP A 333 12.67 -13.21 11.23
C ASP A 333 12.02 -14.31 10.37
N ALA A 334 11.25 -15.22 10.99
CA ALA A 334 10.45 -16.21 10.28
C ALA A 334 9.32 -15.60 9.45
N PHE A 335 8.64 -14.57 9.97
CA PHE A 335 7.53 -13.88 9.30
C PHE A 335 8.00 -13.13 8.03
N MET A 336 9.23 -12.59 8.07
CA MET A 336 9.84 -11.88 6.93
C MET A 336 10.38 -12.80 5.85
N LYS A 337 10.69 -14.05 6.19
CA LYS A 337 11.10 -15.05 5.19
C LYS A 337 9.90 -15.40 4.30
N ASP A 338 10.20 -15.72 3.05
CA ASP A 338 9.18 -16.21 2.13
C ASP A 338 8.74 -17.60 2.60
N PRO A 339 7.43 -17.91 2.74
CA PRO A 339 6.99 -19.28 2.87
C PRO A 339 7.54 -20.00 1.63
N ALA A 340 8.28 -21.08 1.86
CA ALA A 340 8.89 -21.86 0.80
C ALA A 340 7.88 -22.07 -0.34
N PRO A 341 8.30 -21.96 -1.62
CA PRO A 341 7.37 -21.98 -2.74
C PRO A 341 6.63 -23.31 -2.80
N LEU A 342 5.38 -23.32 -2.31
CA LEU A 342 4.42 -24.39 -2.56
C LEU A 342 3.87 -24.21 -3.98
N SER A 343 4.63 -24.67 -4.97
CA SER A 343 4.17 -25.49 -6.11
C SER A 343 5.05 -25.35 -7.36
N ALA A 344 5.11 -26.48 -8.07
CA ALA A 344 5.75 -26.68 -9.34
C ALA A 344 5.24 -25.71 -10.42
N GLY A 345 6.17 -25.00 -11.06
CA GLY A 345 5.83 -24.11 -12.18
C GLY A 345 6.95 -23.10 -12.37
N GLY A 346 8.07 -23.56 -12.94
CA GLY A 346 9.30 -22.80 -13.06
C GLY A 346 9.13 -21.42 -13.71
N VAL A 347 9.08 -20.39 -12.89
CA VAL A 347 9.60 -19.04 -13.21
C VAL A 347 10.33 -18.55 -11.97
N LYS A 348 11.65 -18.75 -11.94
CA LYS A 348 12.52 -18.26 -10.87
C LYS A 348 12.71 -16.75 -11.01
N LYS A 349 11.93 -16.00 -10.23
CA LYS A 349 12.36 -14.72 -9.66
C LYS A 349 11.71 -14.61 -8.28
N SER A 350 12.16 -15.45 -7.36
CA SER A 350 11.85 -15.24 -5.95
C SER A 350 12.35 -13.83 -5.58
N PRO A 351 11.51 -13.00 -4.93
CA PRO A 351 11.98 -11.72 -4.41
C PRO A 351 13.18 -11.95 -3.49
N LYS A 352 14.14 -11.02 -3.50
CA LYS A 352 15.33 -11.10 -2.65
C LYS A 352 14.87 -11.26 -1.18
N PRO A 353 15.39 -12.21 -0.41
CA PRO A 353 14.95 -12.42 0.96
C PRO A 353 15.15 -11.12 1.75
N LEU A 354 14.07 -10.65 2.36
CA LEU A 354 14.06 -9.43 3.15
C LEU A 354 14.76 -9.71 4.48
N LYS A 355 15.90 -9.08 4.73
CA LYS A 355 16.57 -9.16 6.03
C LYS A 355 15.90 -8.17 6.99
N LEU A 356 15.68 -8.61 8.23
CA LEU A 356 15.08 -7.80 9.30
C LEU A 356 15.77 -6.44 9.48
N LEU A 357 17.11 -6.45 9.46
CA LEU A 357 17.93 -5.24 9.56
C LEU A 357 17.78 -4.29 8.35
N ASP A 358 17.63 -4.83 7.15
CA ASP A 358 17.59 -4.03 5.92
C ASP A 358 16.23 -3.33 5.75
N ALA A 359 15.14 -3.94 6.24
CA ALA A 359 13.79 -3.40 6.05
C ALA A 359 13.20 -2.67 7.28
N VAL A 360 13.71 -2.97 8.48
CA VAL A 360 13.14 -2.53 9.77
C VAL A 360 14.27 -2.11 10.74
N GLY A 361 15.33 -1.51 10.22
CA GLY A 361 16.57 -1.27 10.96
C GLY A 361 16.44 -0.39 12.20
N GLU A 362 15.57 0.62 12.19
CA GLU A 362 15.36 1.50 13.35
C GLU A 362 14.60 0.81 14.48
N GLU A 363 13.46 0.21 14.17
CA GLU A 363 12.64 -0.50 15.16
C GLU A 363 13.38 -1.72 15.70
N TYR A 364 14.13 -2.44 14.85
CA TYR A 364 14.95 -3.55 15.32
C TYR A 364 16.06 -3.09 16.28
N ARG A 365 16.70 -1.96 15.99
CA ARG A 365 17.69 -1.36 16.91
C ARG A 365 17.04 -0.96 18.23
N MET A 366 15.83 -0.41 18.19
CA MET A 366 15.03 -0.09 19.37
C MET A 366 14.74 -1.33 20.22
N LEU A 367 14.30 -2.43 19.61
CA LEU A 367 14.08 -3.71 20.31
C LEU A 367 15.36 -4.24 20.96
N ARG A 368 16.49 -4.16 20.25
CA ARG A 368 17.81 -4.57 20.77
C ARG A 368 18.28 -3.70 21.93
N ALA A 369 18.05 -2.39 21.85
CA ALA A 369 18.43 -1.43 22.89
C ALA A 369 17.52 -1.50 24.13
N LEU A 370 16.30 -2.02 24.00
CA LEU A 370 15.39 -2.24 25.13
C LEU A 370 15.91 -3.30 26.12
N ARG A 371 16.57 -4.37 25.64
CA ARG A 371 17.12 -5.43 26.53
C ARG A 371 18.06 -4.88 27.61
N PRO A 372 19.15 -4.16 27.29
CA PRO A 372 20.04 -3.61 28.32
C PRO A 372 19.35 -2.55 29.18
N LEU A 373 18.41 -1.76 28.63
CA LEU A 373 17.66 -0.73 29.37
C LEU A 373 16.92 -1.29 30.60
N LEU A 374 16.41 -2.52 30.52
CA LEU A 374 15.72 -3.17 31.65
C LEU A 374 16.62 -3.32 32.90
N PHE A 375 17.93 -3.48 32.69
CA PHE A 375 18.92 -3.77 33.73
C PHE A 375 19.83 -2.60 34.09
N LEU A 376 19.72 -1.46 33.38
CA LEU A 376 20.48 -0.26 33.74
C LEU A 376 20.10 0.24 35.14
N GLU A 377 21.07 0.82 35.85
CA GLU A 377 20.83 1.54 37.11
C GLU A 377 20.12 2.88 36.83
N ASN A 378 19.44 3.45 37.82
CA ASN A 378 18.66 4.68 37.66
C ASN A 378 19.52 5.86 37.16
N SER A 379 20.73 6.00 37.71
CA SER A 379 21.71 7.03 37.33
C SER A 379 22.15 6.94 35.86
N GLN A 380 21.96 5.80 35.21
CA GLN A 380 22.40 5.55 33.84
C GLN A 380 21.28 5.77 32.80
N LEU A 381 20.04 6.02 33.23
CA LEU A 381 18.90 6.15 32.32
C LEU A 381 18.90 7.44 31.50
N ALA A 382 19.52 8.52 31.99
CA ALA A 382 19.72 9.78 31.24
C ALA A 382 21.05 9.82 30.47
N SER A 383 21.83 8.73 30.53
CA SER A 383 23.16 8.66 29.93
C SER A 383 23.13 8.26 28.44
N PRO A 384 24.25 8.43 27.71
CA PRO A 384 24.40 7.90 26.35
C PRO A 384 24.12 6.40 26.22
N MET A 385 24.13 5.63 27.31
CA MET A 385 23.84 4.19 27.29
C MET A 385 22.37 3.87 27.00
N ALA A 386 21.46 4.84 27.19
CA ALA A 386 20.07 4.75 26.76
C ALA A 386 19.87 5.17 25.28
N GLN A 387 20.95 5.55 24.56
CA GLN A 387 20.86 5.94 23.15
C GLN A 387 20.42 4.75 22.28
N GLY A 388 19.43 4.99 21.42
CA GLY A 388 18.83 3.98 20.54
C GLY A 388 17.42 3.56 20.95
N VAL A 389 16.95 3.98 22.13
CA VAL A 389 15.56 3.84 22.57
C VAL A 389 14.87 5.22 22.49
N PRO A 390 13.60 5.32 22.03
CA PRO A 390 12.87 6.58 22.05
C PRO A 390 12.79 7.18 23.46
N PRO A 391 12.94 8.51 23.61
CA PRO A 391 12.88 9.17 24.92
C PRO A 391 11.60 8.85 25.70
N LEU A 392 10.46 8.70 24.99
CA LEU A 392 9.19 8.33 25.60
C LEU A 392 9.26 6.97 26.32
N VAL A 393 9.94 5.98 25.74
CA VAL A 393 10.10 4.64 26.34
C VAL A 393 11.00 4.70 27.57
N VAL A 394 12.06 5.52 27.54
CA VAL A 394 12.92 5.77 28.70
C VAL A 394 12.11 6.44 29.82
N LEU A 395 11.30 7.45 29.48
CA LEU A 395 10.42 8.11 30.44
C LEU A 395 9.43 7.12 31.06
N HIS A 396 8.75 6.28 30.29
CA HIS A 396 7.86 5.26 30.87
C HIS A 396 8.59 4.33 31.85
N HIS A 397 9.80 3.91 31.50
CA HIS A 397 10.61 3.04 32.36
C HIS A 397 11.01 3.71 33.69
N ILE A 398 11.29 5.01 33.67
CA ILE A 398 11.50 5.82 34.88
C ILE A 398 10.23 5.79 35.75
N PHE A 399 9.06 6.02 35.14
CA PHE A 399 7.78 5.99 35.87
C PHE A 399 7.46 4.61 36.45
N VAL A 400 7.74 3.52 35.73
CA VAL A 400 7.56 2.13 36.22
C VAL A 400 8.38 1.85 37.48
N ARG A 401 9.60 2.40 37.56
CA ARG A 401 10.51 2.26 38.71
C ARG A 401 10.18 3.19 39.86
N SER A 402 9.50 4.30 39.57
CA SER A 402 9.13 5.32 40.55
C SER A 402 7.84 4.96 41.32
N PRO A 403 7.59 5.60 42.48
CA PRO A 403 6.28 5.52 43.13
C PRO A 403 5.16 6.21 42.33
N MET A 404 5.49 7.12 41.40
CA MET A 404 4.52 7.93 40.64
C MET A 404 3.59 7.07 39.76
N PRO A 405 2.31 7.44 39.60
CA PRO A 405 1.41 6.75 38.67
C PRO A 405 1.84 6.98 37.22
N LEU A 406 1.66 5.96 36.37
CA LEU A 406 1.90 6.09 34.94
C LEU A 406 0.87 7.05 34.31
N PRO A 407 1.20 7.68 33.16
CA PRO A 407 0.30 8.64 32.51
C PRO A 407 -1.12 8.10 32.27
N HIS A 408 -1.23 6.85 31.83
CA HIS A 408 -2.54 6.22 31.61
C HIS A 408 -3.37 6.08 32.88
N THR A 409 -2.74 5.77 34.02
CA THR A 409 -3.42 5.67 35.32
C THR A 409 -3.95 7.03 35.77
N LEU A 410 -3.16 8.09 35.58
CA LEU A 410 -3.54 9.47 35.93
C LEU A 410 -4.75 9.95 35.11
N HIS A 411 -4.86 9.53 33.85
CA HIS A 411 -5.97 9.86 32.96
C HIS A 411 -7.14 8.85 32.99
N GLY A 412 -7.05 7.77 33.79
CA GLY A 412 -8.08 6.74 33.88
C GLY A 412 -8.21 5.86 32.62
N TRP A 413 -7.16 5.75 31.82
CA TRP A 413 -7.11 4.91 30.62
C TRP A 413 -6.57 3.52 30.92
N HIS A 414 -7.07 2.53 30.17
CA HIS A 414 -6.43 1.22 30.11
C HIS A 414 -5.12 1.30 29.33
N GLU A 415 -4.21 0.37 29.56
CA GLU A 415 -2.88 0.35 28.94
C GLU A 415 -2.98 0.25 27.41
N ALA A 416 -3.95 -0.51 26.89
CA ALA A 416 -4.20 -0.62 25.45
C ALA A 416 -4.72 0.69 24.84
N GLU A 417 -5.53 1.45 25.59
CA GLU A 417 -6.04 2.76 25.14
C GLU A 417 -4.91 3.78 25.09
N TYR A 418 -4.01 3.73 26.08
CA TYR A 418 -2.81 4.56 26.12
C TYR A 418 -1.85 4.27 24.96
N VAL A 419 -1.51 3.01 24.72
CA VAL A 419 -0.61 2.64 23.60
C VAL A 419 -1.22 3.07 22.27
N LYS A 420 -2.53 2.87 22.09
CA LYS A 420 -3.23 3.34 20.89
C LYS A 420 -3.17 4.86 20.76
N TRP A 421 -3.39 5.60 21.85
CA TRP A 421 -3.27 7.06 21.86
C TRP A 421 -1.87 7.51 21.45
N VAL A 422 -0.82 6.89 22.00
CA VAL A 422 0.58 7.19 21.64
C VAL A 422 0.86 6.91 20.16
N GLU A 423 0.29 5.86 19.57
CA GLU A 423 0.43 5.54 18.14
C GLU A 423 -0.26 6.56 17.22
N GLU A 424 -1.30 7.24 17.70
CA GLU A 424 -2.09 8.23 16.95
C GLU A 424 -1.58 9.67 17.11
N HIS A 425 -0.67 9.93 18.06
CA HIS A 425 -0.18 11.27 18.41
C HIS A 425 1.32 11.43 18.16
N THR A 426 1.75 12.69 18.06
CA THR A 426 3.15 13.03 17.86
C THR A 426 3.98 12.78 19.13
N PRO A 427 5.31 12.55 19.00
CA PRO A 427 6.19 12.42 20.16
C PRO A 427 6.12 13.64 21.10
N ALA A 428 5.96 14.85 20.55
CA ALA A 428 5.86 16.08 21.33
C ALA A 428 4.60 16.14 22.19
N GLU A 429 3.46 15.69 21.66
CA GLU A 429 2.22 15.57 22.43
C GLU A 429 2.36 14.53 23.54
N ALA A 430 2.99 13.39 23.25
CA ALA A 430 3.26 12.36 24.25
C ALA A 430 4.20 12.86 25.38
N TRP A 431 5.24 13.63 25.05
CA TRP A 431 6.11 14.25 26.05
C TRP A 431 5.37 15.28 26.92
N THR A 432 4.48 16.05 26.31
CA THR A 432 3.65 17.02 27.03
C THR A 432 2.72 16.33 28.02
N LEU A 433 2.16 15.17 27.65
CA LEU A 433 1.35 14.35 28.55
C LEU A 433 2.16 13.86 29.77
N VAL A 434 3.37 13.35 29.53
CA VAL A 434 4.28 12.90 30.59
C VAL A 434 4.68 14.07 31.51
N GLU A 435 5.01 15.23 30.94
CA GLU A 435 5.34 16.44 31.69
C GLU A 435 4.18 16.95 32.55
N GLY A 436 2.95 16.84 32.03
CA GLY A 436 1.73 17.11 32.80
C GLY A 436 1.62 16.21 34.04
N GLY A 437 1.94 14.92 33.89
CA GLY A 437 1.99 13.97 35.00
C GLY A 437 3.04 14.31 36.05
N LEU A 438 4.27 14.66 35.64
CA LEU A 438 5.34 15.12 36.54
C LEU A 438 4.91 16.35 37.33
N SER A 439 4.41 17.37 36.62
CA SER A 439 4.02 18.65 37.22
C SER A 439 2.82 18.52 38.16
N HIS A 440 1.91 17.58 37.89
CA HIS A 440 0.79 17.26 38.78
C HIS A 440 1.29 16.59 40.08
N TRP A 441 2.24 15.66 39.97
CA TRP A 441 2.83 15.00 41.14
C TRP A 441 3.61 15.96 42.04
N GLU A 442 4.43 16.82 41.45
CA GLU A 442 5.20 17.86 42.15
C GLU A 442 4.28 18.80 42.96
N LYS A 443 3.16 19.26 42.37
CA LYS A 443 2.17 20.13 43.05
C LYS A 443 1.47 19.47 44.23
N LEU A 444 1.27 18.15 44.18
CA LEU A 444 0.59 17.39 45.24
C LEU A 444 1.51 17.09 46.44
N HIS A 445 2.83 17.08 46.24
CA HIS A 445 3.83 16.66 47.23
C HIS A 445 4.81 17.78 47.61
N ASP A 446 4.34 19.04 47.61
CA ASP A 446 5.10 20.28 47.82
C ASP A 446 5.76 20.42 49.23
N SER A 447 5.74 19.37 50.06
CA SER A 447 6.22 19.37 51.45
C SER A 447 7.30 18.33 51.71
N THR A 448 8.56 18.63 51.39
CA THR A 448 9.85 18.05 51.89
C THR A 448 10.04 16.52 51.95
N ASP A 449 9.03 15.71 51.67
CA ASP A 449 9.01 14.26 51.81
C ASP A 449 8.42 13.68 50.52
N HIS A 450 9.20 13.76 49.45
CA HIS A 450 8.80 13.27 48.12
C HIS A 450 8.73 11.73 48.04
N ASP A 451 8.59 11.00 49.14
CA ASP A 451 8.46 9.53 49.20
C ASP A 451 9.47 8.78 48.30
N GLY A 452 10.73 9.26 48.26
CA GLY A 452 11.79 8.70 47.41
C GLY A 452 11.64 8.95 45.90
N ALA A 453 10.70 9.80 45.46
CA ALA A 453 10.40 10.09 44.06
C ALA A 453 11.33 11.15 43.42
N GLN A 454 12.02 11.98 44.21
CA GLN A 454 12.77 13.14 43.71
C GLN A 454 13.83 12.76 42.66
N GLU A 455 14.59 11.69 42.90
CA GLU A 455 15.59 11.17 41.96
C GLU A 455 14.98 10.88 40.58
N TYR A 456 13.77 10.29 40.56
CA TYR A 456 13.07 9.93 39.32
C TYR A 456 12.51 11.15 38.60
N ILE A 457 12.08 12.18 39.34
CA ILE A 457 11.59 13.44 38.77
C ILE A 457 12.73 14.17 38.07
N ASP A 458 13.87 14.34 38.75
CA ASP A 458 15.04 15.02 38.20
C ASP A 458 15.54 14.32 36.92
N LEU A 459 15.61 12.99 36.97
CA LEU A 459 15.98 12.14 35.83
C LEU A 459 15.00 12.26 34.66
N ALA A 460 13.69 12.26 34.91
CA ALA A 460 12.68 12.41 33.87
C ALA A 460 12.73 13.81 33.22
N ARG A 461 12.98 14.86 34.01
CA ARG A 461 13.16 16.24 33.53
C ARG A 461 14.41 16.34 32.65
N GLU A 462 15.50 15.68 33.02
CA GLU A 462 16.72 15.63 32.21
C GLU A 462 16.46 14.97 30.85
N VAL A 463 15.82 13.79 30.82
CA VAL A 463 15.48 13.09 29.57
C VAL A 463 14.55 13.93 28.69
N LEU A 464 13.56 14.63 29.27
CA LEU A 464 12.68 15.54 28.53
C LEU A 464 13.44 16.72 27.91
N ALA A 465 14.39 17.31 28.65
CA ALA A 465 15.22 18.41 28.14
C ALA A 465 16.10 17.95 26.97
N GLN A 466 16.74 16.78 27.10
CA GLN A 466 17.54 16.18 26.03
C GLN A 466 16.69 15.87 24.77
N ALA A 467 15.48 15.32 24.96
CA ALA A 467 14.56 14.98 23.88
C ALA A 467 14.08 16.22 23.10
N ARG A 468 13.77 17.32 23.80
CA ARG A 468 13.39 18.59 23.16
C ARG A 468 14.56 19.22 22.40
N ALA A 469 15.77 19.16 22.98
CA ALA A 469 16.96 19.68 22.33
C ALA A 469 17.30 18.93 21.03
N SER A 470 17.14 17.60 21.01
CA SER A 470 17.36 16.79 19.81
C SER A 470 16.25 16.96 18.76
N PHE A 471 15.00 17.19 19.17
CA PHE A 471 13.87 17.41 18.27
C PHE A 471 13.88 18.79 17.60
N SER A 472 14.51 19.78 18.23
CA SER A 472 14.64 21.16 17.71
C SER A 472 15.78 21.35 16.68
N ARG A 473 16.64 20.34 16.50
CA ARG A 473 17.71 20.30 15.50
C ARG A 473 17.28 19.45 14.31
#